data_AF-A0A1M6P5X0-F1
#
_entry.id   AF-A0A1M6P5X0-F1
#
_cell.length_a   1.000
_cell.length_b   1.000
_cell.length_c   1.000
_cell.angle_alpha   90.00
_cell.angle_beta   90.00
_cell.angle_gamma   90.00
#
_symmetry.space_group_name_H-M   'P 1'
#
loop_
_entity.id
_entity.type
_entity.pdbx_description
1 polymer ?
#
loop_
_entity_poly.entity_id
_entity_poly.type
_entity_poly.pdbx_seq_one_letter_code
_entity_poly.pdbx_strand_id
1 'polypeptide(L)'
;MKSSNVKIQFTNGEVGEYDKGSSLLDIARERAALYTSPIVAAKVNNEIKDLQSRVDSDCSIDFLDLQTETGIKVYERSLTFVMIAAAKELFPNATLTVEHSLSKGLYCELYLGRKTERADIAKLEGRMREIVAEDRPIVRKTMPREEAIRLLEADGQVEHVRLLKQVKRENVSVYYCGQVFDYFYGTMTPSTGCLQVFELTFYEPGLILRFPEKERPDALPDFIDQPKLAQIFLEAERWGNILGCGYVAALNDFITTNKIGDIIRVAEALHEKKLAQIADFIAGHSDQVRVILIAGPSSSGKTTFARRLGIQLRVNDIRPVPISLDDYFVDREHTPRDENGDYDFEALEAIDLELFNRHLIQLLRGEEVDLPTFNFLTGKREYQGNKIRLDNDQPLIIEGIHGLNERLTAAIPREQKIKIYISALTQLSIDTHNRIPTTDTRLIRRIVRDSQFRSHDALGTLRMWLSVRRGEEKNIFPYQEDADIMFNSALLYELAVLKKYAEPLLERVTLNDDVYPEAKRLLKFLSYFSNLETDEIPHNSIIREFIGNSCFY
;
A
#
# COMPACT_ATOMS: atom_id res chain seq x y z
N MET A 1 39.36 9.68 -33.42
CA MET A 1 39.10 10.00 -32.00
C MET A 1 39.04 8.69 -31.26
N LYS A 2 39.89 8.45 -30.25
CA LYS A 2 39.73 7.25 -29.41
C LYS A 2 38.39 7.40 -28.68
N SER A 3 37.43 6.50 -28.89
CA SER A 3 36.24 6.48 -28.03
C SER A 3 36.75 6.27 -26.60
N SER A 4 36.33 7.15 -25.69
CA SER A 4 36.61 6.94 -24.28
C SER A 4 35.68 5.82 -23.83
N ASN A 5 36.23 4.67 -23.47
CA ASN A 5 35.44 3.58 -22.89
C ASN A 5 35.15 3.87 -21.42
N VAL A 6 34.02 3.34 -20.94
CA VAL A 6 33.65 3.28 -19.52
C VAL A 6 33.59 1.82 -19.09
N LYS A 7 33.99 1.55 -17.86
CA LYS A 7 33.93 0.22 -17.26
C LYS A 7 32.64 0.04 -16.49
N ILE A 8 31.93 -1.04 -16.79
CA ILE A 8 30.67 -1.38 -16.15
C ILE A 8 30.83 -2.68 -15.39
N GLN A 9 30.58 -2.62 -14.08
CA GLN A 9 30.58 -3.79 -13.21
C GLN A 9 29.14 -4.31 -13.02
N PHE A 10 28.90 -5.55 -13.39
CA PHE A 10 27.60 -6.22 -13.23
C PHE A 10 27.51 -7.02 -11.93
N THR A 11 26.29 -7.33 -11.50
CA THR A 11 26.03 -8.07 -10.25
C THR A 11 26.54 -9.50 -10.27
N ASN A 12 26.72 -10.10 -11.44
CA ASN A 12 27.36 -11.41 -11.61
C ASN A 12 28.91 -11.36 -11.50
N GLY A 13 29.50 -10.19 -11.20
CA GLY A 13 30.94 -9.98 -11.09
C GLY A 13 31.66 -9.75 -12.41
N GLU A 14 30.95 -9.82 -13.54
CA GLU A 14 31.52 -9.51 -14.84
C GLU A 14 31.79 -8.00 -14.99
N VAL A 15 32.82 -7.67 -15.75
CA VAL A 15 33.16 -6.30 -16.12
C VAL A 15 33.13 -6.18 -17.63
N GLY A 16 32.31 -5.26 -18.14
CA GLY A 16 32.24 -4.92 -19.56
C GLY A 16 32.84 -3.54 -19.84
N GLU A 17 33.41 -3.36 -21.03
CA GLU A 17 33.81 -2.06 -21.54
C GLU A 17 32.83 -1.59 -22.60
N TYR A 18 32.31 -0.37 -22.44
CA TYR A 18 31.32 0.22 -23.33
C TYR A 18 31.76 1.61 -23.76
N ASP A 19 31.34 2.06 -24.94
CA ASP A 19 31.57 3.44 -25.36
C ASP A 19 30.88 4.41 -24.38
N LYS A 20 31.60 5.48 -24.00
CA LYS A 20 31.01 6.57 -23.22
C LYS A 20 29.78 7.14 -23.93
N GLY A 21 28.68 7.25 -23.18
CA GLY A 21 27.40 7.74 -23.69
C GLY A 21 26.47 6.64 -24.22
N SER A 22 26.89 5.37 -24.19
CA SER A 22 25.99 4.24 -24.45
C SER A 22 24.75 4.28 -23.57
N SER A 23 23.60 3.93 -24.13
CA SER A 23 22.36 3.87 -23.37
C SER A 23 22.27 2.57 -22.58
N LEU A 24 21.58 2.61 -21.42
CA LEU A 24 21.28 1.41 -20.65
C LEU A 24 20.45 0.40 -21.46
N LEU A 25 19.66 0.86 -22.42
CA LEU A 25 18.87 0.04 -23.34
C LEU A 25 19.76 -0.78 -24.29
N ASP A 26 20.80 -0.17 -24.85
CA ASP A 26 21.73 -0.86 -25.75
C ASP A 26 22.48 -1.95 -24.99
N ILE A 27 22.96 -1.62 -23.79
CA ILE A 27 23.64 -2.58 -22.88
C ILE A 27 22.67 -3.69 -22.45
N ALA A 28 21.40 -3.35 -22.13
CA ALA A 28 20.38 -4.33 -21.76
C ALA A 28 20.09 -5.32 -22.89
N ARG A 29 20.05 -4.86 -24.15
CA ARG A 29 19.80 -5.71 -25.32
C ARG A 29 20.88 -6.78 -25.48
N GLU A 30 22.14 -6.44 -25.29
CA GLU A 30 23.24 -7.41 -25.33
C GLU A 30 23.13 -8.49 -24.25
N ARG A 31 22.52 -8.15 -23.11
CA ARG A 31 22.41 -9.03 -21.95
C ARG A 31 21.03 -9.67 -21.79
N ALA A 32 20.09 -9.40 -22.68
CA ALA A 32 18.70 -9.85 -22.58
C ALA A 32 18.58 -11.38 -22.45
N ALA A 33 19.49 -12.15 -23.07
CA ALA A 33 19.52 -13.61 -22.99
C ALA A 33 19.81 -14.17 -21.58
N LEU A 34 20.29 -13.35 -20.65
CA LEU A 34 20.53 -13.73 -19.25
C LEU A 34 19.28 -13.61 -18.37
N TYR A 35 18.18 -13.05 -18.91
CA TYR A 35 16.95 -12.80 -18.17
C TYR A 35 15.81 -13.63 -18.76
N THR A 36 14.86 -14.01 -17.90
CA THR A 36 13.70 -14.82 -18.30
C THR A 36 12.49 -13.96 -18.65
N SER A 37 12.56 -12.65 -18.36
CA SER A 37 11.54 -11.67 -18.69
C SER A 37 12.18 -10.37 -19.22
N PRO A 38 11.39 -9.45 -19.83
CA PRO A 38 11.94 -8.21 -20.37
C PRO A 38 12.63 -7.37 -19.29
N ILE A 39 13.84 -6.92 -19.58
CA ILE A 39 14.53 -5.89 -18.79
C ILE A 39 13.80 -4.57 -18.98
N VAL A 40 13.37 -3.93 -17.90
CA VAL A 40 12.55 -2.70 -17.94
C VAL A 40 13.18 -1.51 -17.25
N ALA A 41 14.15 -1.73 -16.37
CA ALA A 41 14.90 -0.67 -15.69
C ALA A 41 16.31 -1.16 -15.31
N ALA A 42 17.11 -0.26 -14.79
CA ALA A 42 18.42 -0.59 -14.24
C ALA A 42 18.68 0.17 -12.95
N LYS A 43 19.45 -0.44 -12.05
CA LYS A 43 19.99 0.15 -10.85
C LYS A 43 21.46 0.46 -11.10
N VAL A 44 21.76 1.75 -11.29
CA VAL A 44 23.10 2.26 -11.58
C VAL A 44 23.67 2.92 -10.34
N ASN A 45 24.77 2.40 -9.79
CA ASN A 45 25.35 2.87 -8.52
C ASN A 45 24.29 3.01 -7.41
N ASN A 46 23.44 1.98 -7.27
CA ASN A 46 22.35 1.94 -6.28
C ASN A 46 21.21 2.96 -6.54
N GLU A 47 21.10 3.54 -7.74
CA GLU A 47 19.98 4.40 -8.15
C GLU A 47 19.17 3.80 -9.30
N ILE A 48 17.83 3.83 -9.20
CA ILE A 48 16.97 3.39 -10.30
C ILE A 48 17.01 4.41 -11.45
N LYS A 49 17.29 3.94 -12.67
CA LYS A 49 17.33 4.70 -13.92
C LYS A 49 16.43 4.04 -14.97
N ASP A 50 15.87 4.88 -15.83
CA ASP A 50 15.20 4.42 -17.05
C ASP A 50 16.23 3.89 -18.05
N LEU A 51 15.84 2.92 -18.90
CA LEU A 51 16.77 2.33 -19.87
C LEU A 51 17.26 3.32 -20.95
N GLN A 52 16.62 4.48 -21.09
CA GLN A 52 17.05 5.53 -22.02
C GLN A 52 18.22 6.36 -21.46
N SER A 53 18.55 6.21 -20.18
CA SER A 53 19.66 6.93 -19.54
C SER A 53 21.01 6.52 -20.13
N ARG A 54 21.94 7.47 -20.21
CA ARG A 54 23.29 7.28 -20.74
C ARG A 54 24.29 7.00 -19.63
N VAL A 55 25.32 6.23 -19.96
CA VAL A 55 26.43 5.91 -19.06
C VAL A 55 27.66 6.71 -19.47
N ASP A 56 28.04 7.71 -18.66
CA ASP A 56 29.12 8.65 -18.97
C ASP A 56 30.41 8.45 -18.16
N SER A 57 30.37 7.56 -17.17
CA SER A 57 31.47 7.23 -16.27
C SER A 57 31.39 5.77 -15.83
N ASP A 58 32.49 5.25 -15.30
CA ASP A 58 32.53 3.93 -14.68
C ASP A 58 31.43 3.80 -13.61
N CYS A 59 30.75 2.66 -13.60
CA CYS A 59 29.63 2.42 -12.68
C CYS A 59 29.37 0.94 -12.47
N SER A 60 28.57 0.64 -11.45
CA SER A 60 27.94 -0.67 -11.28
C SER A 60 26.51 -0.64 -11.80
N ILE A 61 26.11 -1.68 -12.54
CA ILE A 61 24.76 -1.84 -13.10
C ILE A 61 24.18 -3.18 -12.67
N ASP A 62 22.96 -3.11 -12.15
CA ASP A 62 22.07 -4.26 -11.93
C ASP A 62 20.80 -4.07 -12.77
N PHE A 63 20.52 -4.98 -13.70
CA PHE A 63 19.33 -4.86 -14.55
C PHE A 63 18.12 -5.45 -13.85
N LEU A 64 16.97 -4.82 -14.07
CA LEU A 64 15.72 -5.13 -13.38
C LEU A 64 14.70 -5.57 -14.43
N ASP A 65 14.35 -6.84 -14.39
CA ASP A 65 13.30 -7.44 -15.20
C ASP A 65 11.98 -7.54 -14.41
N LEU A 66 10.95 -8.12 -15.01
CA LEU A 66 9.61 -8.20 -14.42
C LEU A 66 9.53 -9.04 -13.14
N GLN A 67 10.52 -9.88 -12.86
CA GLN A 67 10.57 -10.69 -11.64
C GLN A 67 11.04 -9.88 -10.42
N THR A 68 11.50 -8.64 -10.63
CA THR A 68 11.87 -7.73 -9.57
C THR A 68 10.69 -6.85 -9.14
N GLU A 69 10.66 -6.49 -7.85
CA GLU A 69 9.68 -5.52 -7.29
C GLU A 69 9.65 -4.19 -8.04
N THR A 70 10.83 -3.71 -8.45
CA THR A 70 10.91 -2.46 -9.23
C THR A 70 10.43 -2.67 -10.65
N GLY A 71 10.78 -3.79 -11.28
CA GLY A 71 10.39 -4.08 -12.65
C GLY A 71 8.88 -4.21 -12.84
N ILE A 72 8.19 -4.94 -11.95
CA ILE A 72 6.73 -5.05 -12.05
C ILE A 72 6.02 -3.71 -11.81
N LYS A 73 6.55 -2.85 -10.93
CA LYS A 73 6.06 -1.47 -10.74
C LYS A 73 6.31 -0.58 -11.96
N VAL A 74 7.39 -0.83 -12.73
CA VAL A 74 7.65 -0.14 -14.00
C VAL A 74 6.66 -0.61 -15.07
N TYR A 75 6.39 -1.91 -15.11
CA TYR A 75 5.39 -2.50 -16.00
C TYR A 75 4.00 -1.93 -15.76
N GLU A 76 3.51 -2.01 -14.52
CA GLU A 76 2.21 -1.48 -14.09
C GLU A 76 2.07 -0.01 -14.51
N ARG A 77 3.04 0.84 -14.17
CA ARG A 77 3.00 2.27 -14.48
C ARG A 77 2.96 2.55 -15.98
N SER A 78 3.73 1.80 -16.76
CA SER A 78 3.80 1.97 -18.21
C SER A 78 2.51 1.51 -18.88
N LEU A 79 1.90 0.43 -18.37
CA LEU A 79 0.61 -0.06 -18.83
C LEU A 79 -0.54 0.90 -18.51
N THR A 80 -0.52 1.50 -17.31
CA THR A 80 -1.42 2.61 -16.96
C THR A 80 -1.30 3.77 -17.94
N PHE A 81 -0.06 4.14 -18.32
CA PHE A 81 0.14 5.20 -19.31
C PHE A 81 -0.39 4.82 -20.70
N VAL A 82 -0.24 3.57 -21.13
CA VAL A 82 -0.85 3.06 -22.37
C VAL A 82 -2.38 3.14 -22.32
N MET A 83 -2.99 2.78 -21.19
CA MET A 83 -4.43 2.91 -20.99
C MET A 83 -4.91 4.37 -21.10
N ILE A 84 -4.18 5.31 -20.49
CA ILE A 84 -4.47 6.74 -20.59
C ILE A 84 -4.33 7.21 -22.05
N ALA A 85 -3.27 6.79 -22.75
CA ALA A 85 -3.08 7.13 -24.16
C ALA A 85 -4.21 6.59 -25.04
N ALA A 86 -4.60 5.33 -24.86
CA ALA A 86 -5.73 4.72 -25.56
C ALA A 86 -7.05 5.47 -25.27
N ALA A 87 -7.30 5.84 -24.01
CA ALA A 87 -8.50 6.57 -23.61
C ALA A 87 -8.55 7.96 -24.25
N LYS A 88 -7.44 8.72 -24.25
CA LYS A 88 -7.38 10.04 -24.89
C LYS A 88 -7.57 9.97 -26.40
N GLU A 89 -7.04 8.94 -27.06
CA GLU A 89 -7.20 8.76 -28.51
C GLU A 89 -8.63 8.36 -28.90
N LEU A 90 -9.28 7.50 -28.12
CA LEU A 90 -10.67 7.06 -28.40
C LEU A 90 -11.72 8.07 -27.95
N PHE A 91 -11.49 8.68 -26.80
CA PHE A 91 -12.46 9.50 -26.09
C PHE A 91 -11.81 10.83 -25.63
N PRO A 92 -11.57 11.80 -26.54
CA PRO A 92 -10.81 13.01 -26.23
C PRO A 92 -11.37 13.88 -25.10
N ASN A 93 -12.68 13.78 -24.84
CA ASN A 93 -13.36 14.53 -23.77
C ASN A 93 -13.58 13.70 -22.49
N ALA A 94 -13.10 12.46 -22.46
CA ALA A 94 -13.24 11.60 -21.29
C ALA A 94 -12.20 11.92 -20.23
N THR A 95 -12.53 11.64 -18.98
CA THR A 95 -11.56 11.59 -17.89
C THR A 95 -11.38 10.14 -17.49
N LEU A 96 -10.13 9.67 -17.41
CA LEU A 96 -9.78 8.37 -16.86
C LEU A 96 -9.08 8.62 -15.52
N THR A 97 -9.56 7.99 -14.46
CA THR A 97 -8.92 8.07 -13.14
C THR A 97 -8.36 6.71 -12.75
N VAL A 98 -7.22 6.72 -12.06
CA VAL A 98 -6.59 5.52 -11.50
C VAL A 98 -6.76 5.55 -10.00
N GLU A 99 -7.58 4.63 -9.48
CA GLU A 99 -8.04 4.69 -8.10
C GLU A 99 -7.17 3.79 -7.19
N HIS A 100 -7.55 2.53 -7.04
CA HIS A 100 -6.99 1.64 -6.03
C HIS A 100 -6.71 0.25 -6.59
N SER A 101 -5.98 -0.55 -5.82
CA SER A 101 -5.73 -1.95 -6.19
C SER A 101 -6.91 -2.83 -5.79
N LEU A 102 -7.39 -3.67 -6.72
CA LEU A 102 -8.50 -4.59 -6.52
C LEU A 102 -8.29 -5.85 -7.36
N SER A 103 -8.55 -7.04 -6.80
CA SER A 103 -8.36 -8.33 -7.49
C SER A 103 -7.01 -8.46 -8.23
N LYS A 104 -5.91 -8.07 -7.58
CA LYS A 104 -4.55 -8.07 -8.17
C LYS A 104 -4.42 -7.26 -9.48
N GLY A 105 -5.26 -6.24 -9.64
CA GLY A 105 -5.18 -5.25 -10.70
C GLY A 105 -5.41 -3.84 -10.15
N LEU A 106 -5.61 -2.88 -11.04
CA LEU A 106 -5.97 -1.50 -10.70
C LEU A 106 -7.41 -1.22 -11.10
N TYR A 107 -8.24 -0.87 -10.13
CA TYR A 107 -9.55 -0.29 -10.39
C TYR A 107 -9.38 1.14 -10.93
N CYS A 108 -10.10 1.45 -12.00
CA CYS A 108 -10.06 2.72 -12.70
C CYS A 108 -11.47 3.13 -13.10
N GLU A 109 -11.74 4.44 -13.15
CA GLU A 109 -13.03 4.96 -13.63
C GLU A 109 -12.85 5.73 -14.92
N LEU A 110 -13.69 5.41 -15.90
CA LEU A 110 -13.74 6.12 -17.17
C LEU A 110 -15.02 6.96 -17.20
N TYR A 111 -14.89 8.27 -17.25
CA TYR A 111 -16.00 9.21 -17.29
C TYR A 111 -16.22 9.72 -18.72
N LEU A 112 -17.28 9.23 -19.35
CA LEU A 112 -17.65 9.56 -20.75
C LEU A 112 -18.73 10.65 -20.86
N GLY A 113 -19.19 11.22 -19.73
CA GLY A 113 -20.41 12.04 -19.66
C GLY A 113 -21.72 11.21 -19.72
N ARG A 114 -21.61 9.91 -19.94
CA ARG A 114 -22.65 8.89 -19.76
C ARG A 114 -22.09 7.74 -18.92
N LYS A 115 -22.96 6.81 -18.49
CA LYS A 115 -22.54 5.57 -17.83
C LYS A 115 -21.61 4.79 -18.77
N THR A 116 -20.51 4.30 -18.20
CA THR A 116 -19.56 3.43 -18.90
C THR A 116 -20.14 2.04 -19.07
N GLU A 117 -19.99 1.48 -20.27
CA GLU A 117 -20.55 0.18 -20.63
C GLU A 117 -19.43 -0.81 -20.95
N ARG A 118 -19.76 -2.12 -20.88
CA ARG A 118 -18.82 -3.20 -21.25
C ARG A 118 -18.20 -3.01 -22.64
N ALA A 119 -18.98 -2.47 -23.58
CA ALA A 119 -18.52 -2.21 -24.95
C ALA A 119 -17.45 -1.10 -25.02
N ASP A 120 -17.47 -0.13 -24.10
CA ASP A 120 -16.44 0.91 -24.04
C ASP A 120 -15.11 0.34 -23.53
N ILE A 121 -15.17 -0.54 -22.52
CA ILE A 121 -13.99 -1.22 -21.98
C ILE A 121 -13.36 -2.13 -23.03
N ALA A 122 -14.18 -2.86 -23.81
CA ALA A 122 -13.68 -3.68 -24.91
C ALA A 122 -13.00 -2.84 -26.00
N LYS A 123 -13.53 -1.66 -26.33
CA LYS A 123 -12.87 -0.73 -27.28
C LYS A 123 -11.56 -0.19 -26.72
N LEU A 124 -11.54 0.17 -25.43
CA LEU A 124 -10.35 0.65 -24.75
C LEU A 124 -9.24 -0.41 -24.75
N GLU A 125 -9.56 -1.65 -24.40
CA GLU A 125 -8.59 -2.75 -24.44
C GLU A 125 -8.08 -3.00 -25.87
N GLY A 126 -8.98 -3.00 -26.86
CA GLY A 126 -8.61 -3.14 -28.27
C GLY A 126 -7.59 -2.08 -28.69
N ARG A 127 -7.84 -0.81 -28.34
CA ARG A 127 -6.89 0.27 -28.66
C ARG A 127 -5.57 0.15 -27.89
N MET A 128 -5.61 -0.27 -26.62
CA MET A 128 -4.37 -0.56 -25.87
C MET A 128 -3.53 -1.63 -26.57
N ARG A 129 -4.16 -2.72 -27.05
CA ARG A 129 -3.46 -3.79 -27.77
C ARG A 129 -2.88 -3.31 -29.10
N GLU A 130 -3.60 -2.45 -29.83
CA GLU A 130 -3.07 -1.80 -31.03
C GLU A 130 -1.84 -0.94 -30.71
N ILE A 131 -1.89 -0.10 -29.67
CA ILE A 131 -0.76 0.74 -29.24
C ILE A 131 0.46 -0.12 -28.88
N VAL A 132 0.27 -1.23 -28.17
CA VAL A 132 1.34 -2.19 -27.82
C VAL A 132 1.91 -2.87 -29.07
N ALA A 133 1.07 -3.24 -30.03
CA ALA A 133 1.50 -3.85 -31.29
C ALA A 133 2.26 -2.87 -32.20
N GLU A 134 1.96 -1.57 -32.10
CA GLU A 134 2.71 -0.49 -32.77
C GLU A 134 4.12 -0.29 -32.19
N ASP A 135 4.45 -0.91 -31.05
CA ASP A 135 5.74 -0.78 -30.34
C ASP A 135 6.19 0.68 -30.18
N ARG A 136 5.24 1.54 -29.79
CA ARG A 136 5.49 2.97 -29.63
C ARG A 136 6.56 3.23 -28.58
N PRO A 137 7.56 4.08 -28.87
CA PRO A 137 8.51 4.55 -27.87
C PRO A 137 7.82 5.32 -26.74
N ILE A 138 8.20 5.04 -25.49
CA ILE A 138 7.80 5.85 -24.33
C ILE A 138 8.98 6.75 -23.99
N VAL A 139 8.90 8.03 -24.36
CA VAL A 139 10.03 8.96 -24.26
C VAL A 139 9.91 9.83 -23.01
N ARG A 140 10.95 9.82 -22.17
CA ARG A 140 11.05 10.71 -21.01
C ARG A 140 11.68 12.04 -21.42
N LYS A 141 11.04 13.16 -21.10
CA LYS A 141 11.64 14.50 -21.22
C LYS A 141 11.71 15.17 -19.84
N THR A 142 12.92 15.61 -19.48
CA THR A 142 13.11 16.50 -18.33
C THR A 142 12.96 17.93 -18.81
N MET A 143 12.10 18.70 -18.16
CA MET A 143 11.82 20.09 -18.51
C MET A 143 11.58 20.94 -17.27
N PRO A 144 11.70 22.28 -17.37
CA PRO A 144 11.32 23.18 -16.30
C PRO A 144 9.87 22.96 -15.86
N ARG A 145 9.63 23.03 -14.55
CA ARG A 145 8.31 22.84 -13.95
C ARG A 145 7.25 23.75 -14.57
N GLU A 146 7.58 25.00 -14.82
CA GLU A 146 6.69 26.00 -15.41
C GLU A 146 6.31 25.67 -16.86
N GLU A 147 7.21 25.00 -17.60
CA GLU A 147 6.90 24.50 -18.96
C GLU A 147 5.93 23.33 -18.90
N ALA A 148 6.17 22.37 -18.00
CA ALA A 148 5.25 21.26 -17.78
C ALA A 148 3.86 21.73 -17.34
N ILE A 149 3.78 22.75 -16.47
CA ILE A 149 2.51 23.37 -16.06
C ILE A 149 1.75 23.90 -17.29
N ARG A 150 2.39 24.69 -18.14
CA ARG A 150 1.73 25.24 -19.35
C ARG A 150 1.26 24.14 -20.30
N LEU A 151 2.07 23.09 -20.47
CA LEU A 151 1.75 21.94 -21.32
C LEU A 151 0.51 21.19 -20.80
N LEU A 152 0.45 20.91 -19.50
CA LEU A 152 -0.66 20.18 -18.86
C LEU A 152 -1.92 21.04 -18.71
N GLU A 153 -1.78 22.36 -18.52
CA GLU A 153 -2.90 23.32 -18.55
C GLU A 153 -3.58 23.34 -19.92
N ALA A 154 -2.79 23.33 -21.00
CA ALA A 154 -3.32 23.29 -22.37
C ALA A 154 -4.07 21.98 -22.70
N ASP A 155 -3.74 20.89 -22.01
CA ASP A 155 -4.38 19.58 -22.13
C ASP A 155 -5.55 19.38 -21.15
N GLY A 156 -5.84 20.37 -20.30
CA GLY A 156 -6.95 20.31 -19.33
C GLY A 156 -6.69 19.43 -18.11
N GLN A 157 -5.44 19.09 -17.80
CA GLN A 157 -5.08 18.21 -16.67
C GLN A 157 -5.01 18.98 -15.34
N VAL A 158 -6.17 19.38 -14.82
CA VAL A 158 -6.33 20.31 -13.69
C VAL A 158 -5.57 19.87 -12.42
N GLU A 159 -5.70 18.61 -12.01
CA GLU A 159 -5.10 18.14 -10.75
C GLU A 159 -3.57 18.02 -10.82
N HIS A 160 -3.03 17.59 -11.98
CA HIS A 160 -1.59 17.60 -12.24
C HIS A 160 -1.01 19.01 -12.16
N VAL A 161 -1.71 19.99 -12.76
CA VAL A 161 -1.31 21.40 -12.72
C VAL A 161 -1.30 21.94 -11.29
N ARG A 162 -2.36 21.66 -10.52
CA ARG A 162 -2.49 22.11 -9.14
C ARG A 162 -1.39 21.54 -8.26
N LEU A 163 -1.09 20.24 -8.42
CA LEU A 163 0.03 19.58 -7.75
C LEU A 163 1.38 20.22 -8.12
N LEU A 164 1.66 20.38 -9.42
CA LEU A 164 2.94 20.91 -9.89
C LEU A 164 3.20 22.34 -9.40
N LYS A 165 2.17 23.18 -9.25
CA LYS A 165 2.30 24.52 -8.65
C LYS A 165 2.84 24.50 -7.21
N GLN A 166 2.63 23.40 -6.49
CA GLN A 166 3.06 23.22 -5.10
C GLN A 166 4.40 22.45 -4.97
N VAL A 167 4.81 21.70 -6.00
CA VAL A 167 6.08 20.94 -6.01
C VAL A 167 7.28 21.89 -6.03
N LYS A 168 8.25 21.71 -5.14
CA LYS A 168 9.44 22.58 -5.02
C LYS A 168 10.56 22.35 -6.03
N ARG A 169 10.50 21.28 -6.83
CA ARG A 169 11.58 20.92 -7.76
C ARG A 169 11.53 21.79 -9.01
N GLU A 170 12.68 22.32 -9.43
CA GLU A 170 12.78 23.18 -10.63
C GLU A 170 12.48 22.41 -11.93
N ASN A 171 12.90 21.14 -11.99
CA ASN A 171 12.71 20.30 -13.17
C ASN A 171 11.83 19.08 -12.84
N VAL A 172 10.99 18.72 -13.79
CA VAL A 172 10.09 17.56 -13.72
C VAL A 172 10.26 16.68 -14.94
N SER A 173 9.81 15.43 -14.83
CA SER A 173 9.82 14.48 -15.94
C SER A 173 8.41 14.27 -16.47
N VAL A 174 8.23 14.52 -17.76
CA VAL A 174 7.00 14.25 -18.52
C VAL A 174 7.30 13.11 -19.48
N TYR A 175 6.38 12.15 -19.57
CA TYR A 175 6.49 11.00 -20.47
C TYR A 175 5.60 11.20 -21.68
N TYR A 176 6.07 10.74 -22.84
CA TYR A 176 5.37 10.83 -24.12
C TYR A 176 5.18 9.45 -24.72
N CYS A 177 3.99 9.15 -25.23
CA CYS A 177 3.68 7.99 -26.06
C CYS A 177 2.96 8.49 -27.31
N GLY A 178 3.71 8.64 -28.42
CA GLY A 178 3.22 9.35 -29.60
C GLY A 178 2.91 10.82 -29.28
N GLN A 179 1.67 11.25 -29.50
CA GLN A 179 1.22 12.62 -29.20
C GLN A 179 0.73 12.80 -27.77
N VAL A 180 0.43 11.70 -27.06
CA VAL A 180 -0.04 11.75 -25.68
C VAL A 180 1.14 11.97 -24.74
N PHE A 181 0.93 12.83 -23.75
CA PHE A 181 1.89 13.07 -22.68
C PHE A 181 1.22 13.10 -21.31
N ASP A 182 2.03 12.79 -20.30
CA ASP A 182 1.58 12.76 -18.91
C ASP A 182 2.72 12.93 -17.91
N TYR A 183 2.36 13.33 -16.70
CA TYR A 183 3.26 13.39 -15.56
C TYR A 183 3.19 12.11 -14.74
N PHE A 184 4.35 11.48 -14.52
CA PHE A 184 4.44 10.31 -13.65
C PHE A 184 5.65 10.41 -12.74
N TYR A 185 5.49 9.88 -11.52
CA TYR A 185 6.59 9.69 -10.60
C TYR A 185 7.17 8.27 -10.73
N GLY A 186 8.30 8.15 -11.42
CA GLY A 186 9.00 6.86 -11.58
C GLY A 186 9.48 6.63 -13.00
N THR A 187 10.16 5.52 -13.24
CA THR A 187 10.66 5.09 -14.55
C THR A 187 9.59 4.33 -15.32
N MET A 188 9.69 4.29 -16.64
CA MET A 188 8.78 3.57 -17.54
C MET A 188 9.57 2.57 -18.39
N THR A 189 8.89 1.61 -19.00
CA THR A 189 9.46 0.78 -20.05
C THR A 189 9.93 1.66 -21.22
N PRO A 190 10.95 1.24 -21.98
CA PRO A 190 11.45 2.04 -23.11
C PRO A 190 10.44 2.11 -24.27
N SER A 191 9.55 1.13 -24.35
CA SER A 191 8.53 1.02 -25.39
C SER A 191 7.27 0.32 -24.86
N THR A 192 6.16 0.55 -25.56
CA THR A 192 4.88 -0.14 -25.32
C THR A 192 4.92 -1.62 -25.69
N GLY A 193 5.82 -2.06 -26.60
CA GLY A 193 5.97 -3.46 -26.96
C GLY A 193 6.45 -4.37 -25.82
N CYS A 194 6.91 -3.81 -24.70
CA CYS A 194 7.21 -4.58 -23.49
C CYS A 194 5.94 -5.07 -22.76
N LEU A 195 4.77 -4.50 -23.06
CA LEU A 195 3.55 -4.60 -22.26
C LEU A 195 2.54 -5.60 -22.84
N GLN A 196 2.97 -6.84 -23.06
CA GLN A 196 2.21 -7.85 -23.82
C GLN A 196 1.06 -8.53 -23.06
N VAL A 197 1.15 -8.59 -21.73
CA VAL A 197 0.26 -9.40 -20.88
C VAL A 197 -0.61 -8.46 -20.04
N PHE A 198 -1.83 -8.21 -20.50
CA PHE A 198 -2.82 -7.45 -19.75
C PHE A 198 -4.25 -7.80 -20.20
N GLU A 199 -5.21 -7.39 -19.38
CA GLU A 199 -6.66 -7.50 -19.62
C GLU A 199 -7.38 -6.31 -18.98
N LEU A 200 -8.46 -5.83 -19.61
CA LEU A 200 -9.41 -4.93 -18.95
C LEU A 200 -10.69 -5.69 -18.61
N THR A 201 -11.01 -5.78 -17.33
CA THR A 201 -12.26 -6.38 -16.86
C THR A 201 -13.25 -5.28 -16.50
N PHE A 202 -14.43 -5.25 -17.13
CA PHE A 202 -15.49 -4.35 -16.70
C PHE A 202 -15.95 -4.71 -15.28
N TYR A 203 -15.90 -3.73 -14.37
CA TYR A 203 -16.28 -3.88 -12.97
C TYR A 203 -17.06 -2.65 -12.54
N GLU A 204 -18.38 -2.77 -12.48
CA GLU A 204 -19.27 -1.60 -12.36
C GLU A 204 -18.96 -0.75 -11.10
N PRO A 205 -18.91 0.60 -11.24
CA PRO A 205 -19.13 1.42 -12.43
C PRO A 205 -17.93 1.62 -13.37
N GLY A 206 -16.75 1.12 -13.02
CA GLY A 206 -15.49 1.29 -13.77
C GLY A 206 -14.97 0.02 -14.44
N LEU A 207 -13.65 -0.16 -14.31
CA LEU A 207 -12.90 -1.28 -14.90
C LEU A 207 -11.73 -1.67 -13.99
N ILE A 208 -11.23 -2.89 -14.14
CA ILE A 208 -9.99 -3.35 -13.52
C ILE A 208 -8.96 -3.60 -14.63
N LEU A 209 -7.84 -2.86 -14.59
CA LEU A 209 -6.65 -3.12 -15.39
C LEU A 209 -5.85 -4.24 -14.72
N ARG A 210 -5.79 -5.41 -15.35
CA ARG A 210 -5.10 -6.60 -14.86
C ARG A 210 -3.77 -6.78 -15.59
N PHE A 211 -2.74 -7.16 -14.84
CA PHE A 211 -1.38 -7.37 -15.30
C PHE A 211 -0.73 -8.53 -14.51
N PRO A 212 0.38 -9.10 -14.98
CA PRO A 212 1.04 -10.21 -14.30
C PRO A 212 1.56 -9.83 -12.90
N GLU A 213 1.84 -10.86 -12.09
CA GLU A 213 2.62 -10.73 -10.86
C GLU A 213 4.10 -11.02 -11.14
N LYS A 214 5.01 -10.54 -10.28
CA LYS A 214 6.46 -10.74 -10.49
C LYS A 214 6.86 -12.22 -10.48
N GLU A 215 6.14 -13.06 -9.74
CA GLU A 215 6.37 -14.51 -9.66
C GLU A 215 5.98 -15.23 -10.97
N ARG A 216 5.09 -14.65 -11.75
CA ARG A 216 4.58 -15.21 -13.01
C ARG A 216 4.41 -14.10 -14.06
N PRO A 217 5.52 -13.53 -14.58
CA PRO A 217 5.50 -12.36 -15.45
C PRO A 217 4.86 -12.61 -16.83
N ASP A 218 4.62 -13.87 -17.17
CA ASP A 218 4.09 -14.35 -18.45
C ASP A 218 2.58 -14.63 -18.44
N ALA A 219 1.91 -14.52 -17.28
CA ALA A 219 0.48 -14.79 -17.17
C ALA A 219 -0.23 -13.88 -16.18
N LEU A 220 -1.52 -13.68 -16.41
CA LEU A 220 -2.39 -13.00 -15.46
C LEU A 220 -2.66 -13.89 -14.25
N PRO A 221 -2.75 -13.31 -13.04
CA PRO A 221 -3.26 -14.04 -11.88
C PRO A 221 -4.72 -14.45 -12.09
N ASP A 222 -5.27 -15.29 -11.21
CA ASP A 222 -6.70 -15.59 -11.22
C ASP A 222 -7.52 -14.35 -10.81
N PHE A 223 -8.70 -14.19 -11.40
CA PHE A 223 -9.64 -13.14 -10.99
C PHE A 223 -10.42 -13.63 -9.78
N ILE A 224 -10.42 -12.83 -8.71
CA ILE A 224 -11.16 -13.13 -7.49
C ILE A 224 -12.04 -11.91 -7.22
N ASP A 225 -13.35 -12.09 -7.30
CA ASP A 225 -14.30 -11.01 -6.99
C ASP A 225 -14.22 -10.64 -5.51
N GLN A 226 -14.21 -9.35 -5.22
CA GLN A 226 -14.00 -8.77 -3.89
C GLN A 226 -15.05 -7.68 -3.60
N PRO A 227 -16.34 -8.04 -3.56
CA PRO A 227 -17.42 -7.06 -3.50
C PRO A 227 -17.45 -6.28 -2.18
N LYS A 228 -17.07 -6.89 -1.05
CA LYS A 228 -17.04 -6.17 0.24
C LYS A 228 -15.90 -5.15 0.23
N LEU A 229 -14.72 -5.52 -0.24
CA LEU A 229 -13.60 -4.60 -0.36
C LEU A 229 -13.92 -3.45 -1.33
N ALA A 230 -14.53 -3.74 -2.48
CA ALA A 230 -14.96 -2.73 -3.43
C ALA A 230 -15.95 -1.71 -2.79
N GLN A 231 -16.89 -2.18 -1.97
CA GLN A 231 -17.79 -1.30 -1.23
C GLN A 231 -17.06 -0.37 -0.24
N ILE A 232 -15.97 -0.82 0.37
CA ILE A 232 -15.17 0.02 1.27
C ILE A 232 -14.43 1.11 0.50
N PHE A 233 -13.93 0.83 -0.69
CA PHE A 233 -13.34 1.88 -1.53
C PHE A 233 -14.39 2.91 -1.97
N LEU A 234 -15.60 2.48 -2.36
CA LEU A 234 -16.71 3.40 -2.66
C LEU A 234 -17.15 4.22 -1.43
N GLU A 235 -17.08 3.65 -0.23
CA GLU A 235 -17.29 4.41 1.02
C GLU A 235 -16.18 5.45 1.24
N ALA A 236 -14.93 5.07 1.03
CA ALA A 236 -13.78 5.96 1.19
C ALA A 236 -13.81 7.12 0.18
N GLU A 237 -14.17 6.86 -1.08
CA GLU A 237 -14.36 7.89 -2.10
C GLU A 237 -15.45 8.89 -1.71
N ARG A 238 -16.59 8.40 -1.21
CA ARG A 238 -17.66 9.26 -0.67
C ARG A 238 -17.16 10.12 0.50
N TRP A 239 -16.30 9.60 1.37
CA TRP A 239 -15.68 10.39 2.44
C TRP A 239 -14.75 11.47 1.90
N GLY A 240 -13.93 11.15 0.89
CA GLY A 240 -13.11 12.14 0.17
C GLY A 240 -13.94 13.27 -0.45
N ASN A 241 -15.10 12.93 -1.02
CA ASN A 241 -16.05 13.90 -1.59
C ASN A 241 -16.71 14.78 -0.51
N ILE A 242 -17.11 14.21 0.63
CA ILE A 242 -17.63 14.98 1.79
C ILE A 242 -16.60 16.01 2.28
N LEU A 243 -15.33 15.61 2.29
CA LEU A 243 -14.22 16.45 2.74
C LEU A 243 -13.72 17.43 1.68
N GLY A 244 -14.17 17.29 0.42
CA GLY A 244 -13.64 18.08 -0.71
C GLY A 244 -12.14 17.89 -0.93
N CYS A 245 -11.60 16.71 -0.59
CA CYS A 245 -10.18 16.43 -0.52
C CYS A 245 -9.84 15.05 -1.11
N GLY A 246 -9.90 14.93 -2.44
CA GLY A 246 -9.51 13.71 -3.15
C GLY A 246 -8.03 13.62 -3.53
N TYR A 247 -7.33 14.77 -3.62
CA TYR A 247 -5.96 14.85 -4.11
C TYR A 247 -5.02 15.57 -3.14
N VAL A 248 -3.73 15.21 -3.18
CA VAL A 248 -2.68 15.82 -2.34
C VAL A 248 -2.65 17.34 -2.46
N ALA A 249 -2.88 17.87 -3.66
CA ALA A 249 -2.88 19.31 -3.87
C ALA A 249 -3.99 20.02 -3.07
N ALA A 250 -5.18 19.41 -2.96
CA ALA A 250 -6.27 19.92 -2.14
C ALA A 250 -5.93 19.87 -0.65
N LEU A 251 -5.36 18.75 -0.18
CA LEU A 251 -4.90 18.61 1.20
C LEU A 251 -3.89 19.70 1.58
N ASN A 252 -2.90 19.94 0.71
CA ASN A 252 -1.90 20.98 0.90
C ASN A 252 -2.52 22.38 0.96
N ASP A 253 -3.54 22.67 0.16
CA ASP A 253 -4.26 23.95 0.23
C ASP A 253 -4.97 24.10 1.59
N PHE A 254 -5.60 23.05 2.11
CA PHE A 254 -6.20 23.08 3.46
C PHE A 254 -5.17 23.32 4.56
N ILE A 255 -3.98 22.71 4.46
CA ILE A 255 -2.87 22.92 5.42
C ILE A 255 -2.37 24.36 5.35
N THR A 256 -1.99 24.83 4.16
CA THR A 256 -1.34 26.13 3.97
C THR A 256 -2.29 27.31 4.20
N THR A 257 -3.59 27.13 4.01
CA THR A 257 -4.62 28.14 4.33
C THR A 257 -5.17 28.05 5.75
N ASN A 258 -4.58 27.21 6.61
CA ASN A 258 -4.97 26.99 8.01
C ASN A 258 -6.45 26.55 8.19
N LYS A 259 -6.95 25.74 7.26
CA LYS A 259 -8.31 25.15 7.26
C LYS A 259 -8.30 23.64 7.52
N ILE A 260 -7.13 23.07 7.77
CA ILE A 260 -6.94 21.63 7.97
C ILE A 260 -7.71 21.08 9.19
N GLY A 261 -7.94 21.91 10.22
CA GLY A 261 -8.72 21.53 11.39
C GLY A 261 -10.13 21.00 11.06
N ASP A 262 -10.79 21.56 10.03
CA ASP A 262 -12.10 21.07 9.62
C ASP A 262 -12.03 19.68 8.97
N ILE A 263 -10.98 19.44 8.17
CA ILE A 263 -10.72 18.11 7.57
C ILE A 263 -10.46 17.09 8.67
N ILE A 264 -9.63 17.41 9.67
CA ILE A 264 -9.32 16.53 10.80
C ILE A 264 -10.61 16.17 11.55
N ARG A 265 -11.40 17.18 11.97
CA ARG A 265 -12.63 16.96 12.74
C ARG A 265 -13.65 16.11 12.00
N VAL A 266 -13.88 16.39 10.71
CA VAL A 266 -14.85 15.63 9.90
C VAL A 266 -14.34 14.22 9.62
N ALA A 267 -13.06 14.03 9.31
CA ALA A 267 -12.49 12.69 9.09
C ALA A 267 -12.57 11.81 10.36
N GLU A 268 -12.24 12.38 11.53
CA GLU A 268 -12.36 11.67 12.81
C GLU A 268 -13.82 11.37 13.17
N ALA A 269 -14.73 12.30 12.89
CA ALA A 269 -16.17 12.09 13.10
C ALA A 269 -16.73 10.99 12.18
N LEU A 270 -16.24 10.86 10.94
CA LEU A 270 -16.61 9.77 10.04
C LEU A 270 -16.13 8.41 10.56
N HIS A 271 -14.89 8.32 11.05
CA HIS A 271 -14.37 7.13 11.73
C HIS A 271 -15.22 6.77 12.96
N GLU A 272 -15.53 7.74 13.81
CA GLU A 272 -16.34 7.52 15.01
C GLU A 272 -17.77 7.06 14.68
N LYS A 273 -18.39 7.67 13.66
CA LYS A 273 -19.70 7.26 13.15
C LYS A 273 -19.69 5.81 12.67
N LYS A 274 -18.65 5.42 11.92
CA LYS A 274 -18.52 4.04 11.43
C LYS A 274 -18.29 3.06 12.58
N LEU A 275 -17.49 3.41 13.59
CA LEU A 275 -17.30 2.61 14.79
C LEU A 275 -18.61 2.39 15.56
N ALA A 276 -19.42 3.43 15.73
CA ALA A 276 -20.75 3.32 16.34
C ALA A 276 -21.65 2.38 15.54
N GLN A 277 -21.68 2.50 14.21
CA GLN A 277 -22.45 1.59 13.34
C GLN A 277 -22.00 0.12 13.46
N ILE A 278 -20.70 -0.13 13.61
CA ILE A 278 -20.15 -1.47 13.84
C ILE A 278 -20.59 -1.99 15.22
N ALA A 279 -20.54 -1.15 16.25
CA ALA A 279 -21.00 -1.52 17.59
C ALA A 279 -22.51 -1.80 17.63
N ASP A 280 -23.32 -1.03 16.90
CA ASP A 280 -24.77 -1.24 16.75
C ASP A 280 -25.06 -2.57 16.04
N PHE A 281 -24.30 -2.89 14.98
CA PHE A 281 -24.41 -4.18 14.31
C PHE A 281 -24.10 -5.33 15.28
N ILE A 282 -22.99 -5.24 16.02
CA ILE A 282 -22.61 -6.27 17.00
C ILE A 282 -23.68 -6.41 18.09
N ALA A 283 -24.23 -5.28 18.55
CA ALA A 283 -25.29 -5.28 19.56
C ALA A 283 -26.58 -5.94 19.09
N GLY A 284 -26.91 -5.83 17.80
CA GLY A 284 -28.01 -6.59 17.20
C GLY A 284 -27.81 -8.11 17.19
N HIS A 285 -26.61 -8.60 17.52
CA HIS A 285 -26.25 -10.02 17.53
C HIS A 285 -25.72 -10.50 18.89
N SER A 286 -25.87 -9.70 19.95
CA SER A 286 -25.28 -9.96 21.28
C SER A 286 -25.76 -11.25 21.94
N ASP A 287 -26.97 -11.72 21.61
CA ASP A 287 -27.53 -12.98 22.14
C ASP A 287 -26.76 -14.23 21.67
N GLN A 288 -26.03 -14.14 20.55
CA GLN A 288 -25.34 -15.28 19.94
C GLN A 288 -23.82 -15.09 19.94
N VAL A 289 -23.35 -13.85 19.78
CA VAL A 289 -21.93 -13.56 19.57
C VAL A 289 -21.18 -13.59 20.90
N ARG A 290 -20.15 -14.44 20.96
CA ARG A 290 -19.24 -14.56 22.10
C ARG A 290 -17.83 -14.10 21.79
N VAL A 291 -17.45 -14.04 20.51
CA VAL A 291 -16.10 -13.70 20.08
C VAL A 291 -16.13 -12.71 18.91
N ILE A 292 -15.47 -11.58 19.07
CA ILE A 292 -15.28 -10.55 18.04
C ILE A 292 -13.81 -10.59 17.63
N LEU A 293 -13.55 -10.97 16.38
CA LEU A 293 -12.21 -11.15 15.82
C LEU A 293 -11.85 -9.95 14.94
N ILE A 294 -10.77 -9.26 15.26
CA ILE A 294 -10.27 -8.12 14.49
C ILE A 294 -8.95 -8.52 13.86
N ALA A 295 -8.90 -8.49 12.53
CA ALA A 295 -7.70 -8.81 11.79
C ALA A 295 -7.45 -7.84 10.66
N GLY A 296 -6.18 -7.74 10.30
CA GLY A 296 -5.71 -6.74 9.38
C GLY A 296 -4.20 -6.78 9.28
N PRO A 297 -3.66 -6.33 8.16
CA PRO A 297 -2.23 -6.44 7.91
C PRO A 297 -1.43 -5.49 8.80
N SER A 298 -0.09 -5.58 8.77
CA SER A 298 0.75 -4.74 9.64
C SER A 298 0.42 -3.26 9.47
N SER A 299 0.43 -2.52 10.58
CA SER A 299 0.19 -1.07 10.61
C SER A 299 -1.21 -0.64 10.16
N SER A 300 -2.20 -1.51 10.27
CA SER A 300 -3.61 -1.18 10.01
C SER A 300 -4.31 -0.48 11.18
N GLY A 301 -3.71 -0.37 12.37
CA GLY A 301 -4.34 0.30 13.53
C GLY A 301 -5.28 -0.58 14.36
N LYS A 302 -5.06 -1.91 14.34
CA LYS A 302 -5.91 -2.91 15.01
C LYS A 302 -6.10 -2.62 16.50
N THR A 303 -5.01 -2.38 17.22
CA THR A 303 -5.05 -2.23 18.68
C THR A 303 -5.86 -1.00 19.07
N THR A 304 -5.62 0.15 18.44
CA THR A 304 -6.41 1.37 18.69
C THR A 304 -7.86 1.22 18.24
N PHE A 305 -8.12 0.59 17.09
CA PHE A 305 -9.47 0.28 16.63
C PHE A 305 -10.23 -0.60 17.64
N ALA A 306 -9.61 -1.67 18.15
CA ALA A 306 -10.22 -2.56 19.13
C ALA A 306 -10.57 -1.82 20.44
N ARG A 307 -9.70 -0.91 20.90
CA ARG A 307 -9.96 -0.06 22.08
C ARG A 307 -11.14 0.89 21.85
N ARG A 308 -11.19 1.57 20.68
CA ARG A 308 -12.30 2.47 20.32
C ARG A 308 -13.61 1.71 20.16
N LEU A 309 -13.60 0.57 19.48
CA LEU A 309 -14.77 -0.29 19.34
C LEU A 309 -15.26 -0.79 20.70
N GLY A 310 -14.35 -1.17 21.60
CA GLY A 310 -14.69 -1.57 22.96
C GLY A 310 -15.43 -0.47 23.74
N ILE A 311 -15.09 0.81 23.52
CA ILE A 311 -15.83 1.94 24.11
C ILE A 311 -17.24 2.02 23.51
N GLN A 312 -17.38 1.95 22.19
CA GLN A 312 -18.68 2.00 21.52
C GLN A 312 -19.59 0.81 21.90
N LEU A 313 -19.03 -0.38 22.07
CA LEU A 313 -19.76 -1.53 22.58
C LEU A 313 -20.29 -1.29 24.00
N ARG A 314 -19.51 -0.64 24.88
CA ARG A 314 -19.96 -0.30 26.23
C ARG A 314 -21.08 0.75 26.25
N VAL A 315 -21.15 1.63 25.24
CA VAL A 315 -22.31 2.53 25.06
C VAL A 315 -23.58 1.71 24.80
N ASN A 316 -23.45 0.58 24.11
CA ASN A 316 -24.54 -0.36 23.82
C ASN A 316 -24.72 -1.43 24.93
N ASP A 317 -24.22 -1.18 26.15
CA ASP A 317 -24.26 -2.09 27.30
C ASP A 317 -23.56 -3.45 27.09
N ILE A 318 -22.64 -3.51 26.11
CA ILE A 318 -21.81 -4.69 25.85
C ILE A 318 -20.44 -4.44 26.44
N ARG A 319 -19.98 -5.35 27.30
CA ARG A 319 -18.72 -5.21 28.04
C ARG A 319 -17.67 -6.19 27.51
N PRO A 320 -17.02 -5.89 26.38
CA PRO A 320 -16.06 -6.83 25.79
C PRO A 320 -14.77 -6.90 26.61
N VAL A 321 -14.18 -8.09 26.70
CA VAL A 321 -12.88 -8.33 27.32
C VAL A 321 -11.81 -8.48 26.23
N PRO A 322 -10.79 -7.60 26.18
CA PRO A 322 -9.79 -7.60 25.12
C PRO A 322 -8.70 -8.66 25.33
N ILE A 323 -8.28 -9.30 24.23
CA ILE A 323 -7.13 -10.19 24.16
C ILE A 323 -6.33 -9.84 22.89
N SER A 324 -5.01 -9.66 23.03
CA SER A 324 -4.12 -9.56 21.87
C SER A 324 -3.58 -10.93 21.50
N LEU A 325 -3.61 -11.30 20.23
CA LEU A 325 -2.98 -12.54 19.74
C LEU A 325 -1.46 -12.47 19.82
N ASP A 326 -0.89 -11.27 19.78
CA ASP A 326 0.56 -11.07 19.89
C ASP A 326 1.09 -11.61 21.23
N ASP A 327 0.30 -11.57 22.30
CA ASP A 327 0.65 -12.11 23.61
C ASP A 327 0.81 -13.64 23.63
N TYR A 328 0.28 -14.32 22.61
CA TYR A 328 0.36 -15.76 22.43
C TYR A 328 1.46 -16.19 21.46
N PHE A 329 2.33 -15.29 20.99
CA PHE A 329 3.49 -15.69 20.21
C PHE A 329 4.37 -16.69 20.96
N VAL A 330 4.89 -17.68 20.24
CA VAL A 330 5.94 -18.58 20.75
C VAL A 330 7.22 -17.80 21.00
N ASP A 331 8.08 -18.29 21.90
CA ASP A 331 9.40 -17.70 22.10
C ASP A 331 10.16 -17.66 20.77
N ARG A 332 10.96 -16.61 20.55
CA ARG A 332 11.62 -16.31 19.27
C ARG A 332 12.41 -17.49 18.69
N GLU A 333 12.98 -18.34 19.53
CA GLU A 333 13.74 -19.52 19.11
C GLU A 333 12.86 -20.65 18.54
N HIS A 334 11.56 -20.64 18.86
CA HIS A 334 10.55 -21.58 18.39
C HIS A 334 9.72 -21.04 17.23
N THR A 335 9.92 -19.78 16.83
CA THR A 335 9.23 -19.21 15.66
C THR A 335 9.56 -20.02 14.41
N PRO A 336 8.55 -20.39 13.59
CA PRO A 336 8.78 -21.09 12.32
C PRO A 336 9.77 -20.35 11.43
N ARG A 337 10.42 -21.09 10.53
CA ARG A 337 11.32 -20.51 9.53
C ARG A 337 10.73 -20.61 8.13
N ASP A 338 10.98 -19.60 7.32
CA ASP A 338 10.58 -19.55 5.92
C ASP A 338 11.52 -20.40 5.03
N GLU A 339 11.26 -20.39 3.72
CA GLU A 339 12.03 -21.14 2.72
C GLU A 339 13.52 -20.74 2.64
N ASN A 340 13.86 -19.54 3.15
CA ASN A 340 15.23 -19.02 3.19
C ASN A 340 15.93 -19.33 4.53
N GLY A 341 15.22 -19.93 5.49
CA GLY A 341 15.72 -20.23 6.83
C GLY A 341 15.62 -19.06 7.82
N ASP A 342 14.98 -17.96 7.42
CA ASP A 342 14.72 -16.78 8.25
C ASP A 342 13.42 -16.97 9.06
N TYR A 343 13.27 -16.28 10.19
CA TYR A 343 12.05 -16.40 11.00
C TYR A 343 10.81 -15.84 10.27
N ASP A 344 9.75 -16.65 10.18
CA ASP A 344 8.44 -16.27 9.67
C ASP A 344 7.52 -15.88 10.84
N PHE A 345 7.58 -14.60 11.22
CA PHE A 345 6.74 -14.04 12.29
C PHE A 345 5.27 -13.91 11.90
N GLU A 346 4.93 -14.03 10.62
CA GLU A 346 3.57 -13.88 10.13
C GLU A 346 2.87 -15.25 9.98
N ALA A 347 3.60 -16.37 10.14
CA ALA A 347 3.03 -17.72 10.14
C ALA A 347 1.98 -17.90 11.25
N LEU A 348 0.95 -18.70 11.01
CA LEU A 348 -0.05 -19.02 12.04
C LEU A 348 0.61 -19.75 13.21
N GLU A 349 1.56 -20.62 12.91
CA GLU A 349 2.34 -21.41 13.87
C GLU A 349 3.35 -20.56 14.67
N ALA A 350 3.50 -19.27 14.37
CA ALA A 350 4.19 -18.34 15.28
C ALA A 350 3.35 -18.06 16.54
N ILE A 351 2.04 -18.33 16.50
CA ILE A 351 1.15 -18.31 17.67
C ILE A 351 1.13 -19.71 18.30
N ASP A 352 1.21 -19.77 19.62
CA ASP A 352 0.95 -20.98 20.38
C ASP A 352 -0.55 -21.29 20.38
N LEU A 353 -0.98 -21.98 19.31
CA LEU A 353 -2.37 -22.32 19.05
C LEU A 353 -2.97 -23.20 20.16
N GLU A 354 -2.15 -24.05 20.79
CA GLU A 354 -2.60 -24.93 21.86
C GLU A 354 -2.93 -24.11 23.12
N LEU A 355 -2.01 -23.26 23.57
CA LEU A 355 -2.25 -22.37 24.70
C LEU A 355 -3.43 -21.45 24.43
N PHE A 356 -3.46 -20.82 23.25
CA PHE A 356 -4.52 -19.88 22.88
C PHE A 356 -5.89 -20.54 22.90
N ASN A 357 -6.06 -21.70 22.25
CA ASN A 357 -7.37 -22.37 22.21
C ASN A 357 -7.76 -22.91 23.59
N ARG A 358 -6.81 -23.37 24.40
CA ARG A 358 -7.09 -23.76 25.80
C ARG A 358 -7.64 -22.57 26.58
N HIS A 359 -6.95 -21.44 26.57
CA HIS A 359 -7.40 -20.22 27.27
C HIS A 359 -8.74 -19.72 26.75
N LEU A 360 -8.94 -19.72 25.43
CA LEU A 360 -10.20 -19.32 24.81
C LEU A 360 -11.39 -20.15 25.31
N ILE A 361 -11.25 -21.48 25.34
CA ILE A 361 -12.30 -22.38 25.83
C ILE A 361 -12.57 -22.18 27.32
N GLN A 362 -11.51 -22.03 28.13
CA GLN A 362 -11.63 -21.79 29.57
C GLN A 362 -12.38 -20.49 29.86
N LEU A 363 -12.03 -19.41 29.18
CA LEU A 363 -12.72 -18.12 29.32
C LEU A 363 -14.19 -18.21 28.91
N LEU A 364 -14.52 -18.88 27.80
CA LEU A 364 -15.91 -19.03 27.37
C LEU A 364 -16.76 -19.87 28.32
N ARG A 365 -16.13 -20.74 29.13
CA ARG A 365 -16.75 -21.49 30.24
C ARG A 365 -16.83 -20.68 31.54
N GLY A 366 -16.31 -19.45 31.56
CA GLY A 366 -16.25 -18.61 32.74
C GLY A 366 -15.21 -19.06 33.77
N GLU A 367 -14.16 -19.76 33.33
CA GLU A 367 -12.99 -20.11 34.17
C GLU A 367 -12.00 -18.93 34.22
N GLU A 368 -11.14 -18.91 35.25
CA GLU A 368 -10.06 -17.91 35.37
C GLU A 368 -8.83 -18.35 34.58
N VAL A 369 -8.21 -17.43 33.85
CA VAL A 369 -6.99 -17.64 33.06
C VAL A 369 -5.98 -16.55 33.37
N ASP A 370 -4.71 -16.92 33.54
CA ASP A 370 -3.58 -15.98 33.61
C ASP A 370 -3.09 -15.68 32.19
N LEU A 371 -3.34 -14.46 31.70
CA LEU A 371 -2.95 -14.08 30.36
C LEU A 371 -1.44 -13.84 30.27
N PRO A 372 -0.79 -14.38 29.23
CA PRO A 372 0.59 -14.01 28.95
C PRO A 372 0.70 -12.57 28.45
N THR A 373 1.92 -12.04 28.48
CA THR A 373 2.34 -10.86 27.73
C THR A 373 3.56 -11.22 26.90
N PHE A 374 3.59 -10.84 25.62
CA PHE A 374 4.78 -11.08 24.79
C PHE A 374 5.73 -9.88 24.81
N ASN A 375 6.96 -10.09 25.25
CA ASN A 375 7.98 -9.06 25.28
C ASN A 375 8.77 -9.05 23.97
N PHE A 376 8.50 -8.07 23.11
CA PHE A 376 9.15 -7.95 21.80
C PHE A 376 10.65 -7.64 21.86
N LEU A 377 11.14 -7.09 22.98
CA LEU A 377 12.56 -6.81 23.16
C LEU A 377 13.33 -8.11 23.42
N THR A 378 12.85 -8.91 24.38
CA THR A 378 13.47 -10.19 24.74
C THR A 378 13.09 -11.31 23.77
N GLY A 379 11.97 -11.17 23.06
CA GLY A 379 11.40 -12.19 22.18
C GLY A 379 10.82 -13.37 22.97
N LYS A 380 10.33 -13.14 24.19
CA LYS A 380 9.84 -14.18 25.10
C LYS A 380 8.47 -13.85 25.66
N ARG A 381 7.72 -14.91 25.96
CA ARG A 381 6.46 -14.83 26.70
C ARG A 381 6.72 -14.67 28.20
N GLU A 382 5.99 -13.78 28.85
CA GLU A 382 6.09 -13.46 30.26
C GLU A 382 4.70 -13.54 30.93
N TYR A 383 4.65 -13.92 32.21
CA TYR A 383 3.42 -13.94 32.99
C TYR A 383 3.54 -12.93 34.13
N GLN A 384 2.64 -11.96 34.16
CA GLN A 384 2.63 -10.88 35.15
C GLN A 384 1.52 -11.05 36.20
N GLY A 385 0.82 -12.20 36.21
CA GLY A 385 -0.32 -12.45 37.07
C GLY A 385 -1.60 -11.76 36.60
N ASN A 386 -1.73 -11.54 35.29
CA ASN A 386 -2.86 -10.88 34.64
C ASN A 386 -4.04 -11.87 34.53
N LYS A 387 -4.63 -12.17 35.67
CA LYS A 387 -5.78 -13.08 35.77
C LYS A 387 -7.06 -12.40 35.30
N ILE A 388 -7.73 -13.03 34.35
CA ILE A 388 -9.04 -12.59 33.86
C ILE A 388 -10.06 -13.73 33.92
N ARG A 389 -11.33 -13.35 33.97
CA ARG A 389 -12.49 -14.24 33.90
C ARG A 389 -13.57 -13.53 33.08
N LEU A 390 -14.31 -14.30 32.29
CA LEU A 390 -15.42 -13.78 31.50
C LEU A 390 -16.74 -13.98 32.25
N ASP A 391 -17.54 -12.93 32.37
CA ASP A 391 -18.95 -13.06 32.80
C ASP A 391 -19.82 -13.61 31.65
N ASN A 392 -21.00 -14.13 31.97
CA ASN A 392 -21.87 -14.81 30.99
C ASN A 392 -22.32 -13.89 29.83
N ASP A 393 -22.40 -12.59 30.07
CA ASP A 393 -22.85 -11.54 29.15
C ASP A 393 -21.69 -10.82 28.43
N GLN A 394 -20.45 -11.18 28.74
CA GLN A 394 -19.27 -10.53 28.16
C GLN A 394 -18.77 -11.28 26.92
N PRO A 395 -18.63 -10.62 25.76
CA PRO A 395 -17.90 -11.18 24.63
C PRO A 395 -16.39 -10.95 24.76
N LEU A 396 -15.60 -11.77 24.08
CA LEU A 396 -14.18 -11.52 23.87
C LEU A 396 -13.97 -10.64 22.64
N ILE A 397 -13.05 -9.68 22.70
CA ILE A 397 -12.57 -8.94 21.53
C ILE A 397 -11.09 -9.29 21.32
N ILE A 398 -10.81 -10.01 20.23
CA ILE A 398 -9.51 -10.60 19.96
C ILE A 398 -8.92 -9.92 18.73
N GLU A 399 -7.74 -9.33 18.88
CA GLU A 399 -7.05 -8.64 17.78
C GLU A 399 -5.72 -9.29 17.41
N GLY A 400 -5.43 -9.37 16.12
CA GLY A 400 -4.13 -9.79 15.60
C GLY A 400 -4.22 -10.17 14.12
N ILE A 401 -3.10 -10.52 13.49
CA ILE A 401 -3.07 -10.72 12.03
C ILE A 401 -3.90 -11.92 11.55
N HIS A 402 -4.08 -12.95 12.39
CA HIS A 402 -4.74 -14.22 12.05
C HIS A 402 -6.23 -14.30 12.41
N GLY A 403 -6.82 -13.22 12.92
CA GLY A 403 -8.22 -13.21 13.40
C GLY A 403 -9.27 -13.66 12.36
N LEU A 404 -8.99 -13.54 11.05
CA LEU A 404 -9.90 -14.03 9.99
C LEU A 404 -9.72 -15.52 9.66
N ASN A 405 -8.59 -16.12 10.04
CA ASN A 405 -8.27 -17.51 9.71
C ASN A 405 -9.06 -18.47 10.60
N GLU A 406 -9.94 -19.31 10.02
CA GLU A 406 -10.76 -20.26 10.78
C GLU A 406 -9.94 -21.29 11.57
N ARG A 407 -8.70 -21.61 11.15
CA ARG A 407 -7.81 -22.50 11.92
C ARG A 407 -7.49 -21.96 13.31
N LEU A 408 -7.45 -20.63 13.49
CA LEU A 408 -7.15 -20.00 14.77
C LEU A 408 -8.23 -20.30 15.82
N THR A 409 -9.50 -20.29 15.41
CA THR A 409 -10.67 -20.39 16.30
C THR A 409 -11.61 -21.54 15.92
N ALA A 410 -11.05 -22.64 15.43
CA ALA A 410 -11.81 -23.79 14.92
C ALA A 410 -12.73 -24.42 15.99
N ALA A 411 -12.41 -24.27 17.28
CA ALA A 411 -13.22 -24.76 18.39
C ALA A 411 -14.52 -23.96 18.63
N ILE A 412 -14.64 -22.77 18.04
CA ILE A 412 -15.79 -21.87 18.24
C ILE A 412 -16.74 -22.01 17.04
N PRO A 413 -18.07 -22.14 17.24
CA PRO A 413 -19.03 -22.14 16.15
C PRO A 413 -19.05 -20.79 15.39
N ARG A 414 -19.32 -20.81 14.08
CA ARG A 414 -19.26 -19.60 13.23
C ARG A 414 -20.28 -18.54 13.62
N GLU A 415 -21.46 -18.96 14.06
CA GLU A 415 -22.57 -18.14 14.54
C GLU A 415 -22.24 -17.38 15.83
N GLN A 416 -21.24 -17.83 16.59
CA GLN A 416 -20.77 -17.14 17.80
C GLN A 416 -19.63 -16.14 17.50
N LYS A 417 -19.25 -15.99 16.23
CA LYS A 417 -18.14 -15.14 15.79
C LYS A 417 -18.65 -13.96 14.96
N ILE A 418 -18.08 -12.79 15.22
CA ILE A 418 -18.06 -11.68 14.25
C ILE A 418 -16.62 -11.46 13.84
N LYS A 419 -16.37 -11.40 12.54
CA LYS A 419 -15.05 -11.11 11.96
C LYS A 419 -15.01 -9.71 11.36
N ILE A 420 -14.02 -8.93 11.76
CA ILE A 420 -13.80 -7.56 11.31
C ILE A 420 -12.43 -7.48 10.64
N TYR A 421 -12.42 -7.09 9.38
CA TYR A 421 -11.19 -6.74 8.67
C TYR A 421 -10.91 -5.24 8.78
N ILE A 422 -9.66 -4.88 9.07
CA ILE A 422 -9.21 -3.49 9.13
C ILE A 422 -7.96 -3.29 8.27
N SER A 423 -7.98 -2.28 7.40
CA SER A 423 -6.84 -1.93 6.56
C SER A 423 -6.76 -0.43 6.31
N ALA A 424 -5.55 0.06 6.04
CA ALA A 424 -5.28 1.47 5.74
C ALA A 424 -5.49 1.76 4.25
N LEU A 425 -6.73 1.57 3.77
CA LEU A 425 -7.10 1.70 2.35
C LEU A 425 -7.04 3.17 1.95
N THR A 426 -5.88 3.59 1.45
CA THR A 426 -5.59 5.01 1.20
C THR A 426 -6.44 5.51 0.05
N GLN A 427 -7.30 6.50 0.32
CA GLN A 427 -8.18 7.11 -0.69
C GLN A 427 -7.54 8.29 -1.41
N LEU A 428 -6.63 9.01 -0.75
CA LEU A 428 -5.99 10.18 -1.33
C LEU A 428 -5.12 9.76 -2.51
N SER A 429 -5.22 10.48 -3.63
CA SER A 429 -4.31 10.31 -4.79
C SER A 429 -3.37 11.50 -4.92
N ILE A 430 -2.21 11.31 -5.56
CA ILE A 430 -1.28 12.42 -5.83
C ILE A 430 -1.92 13.38 -6.84
N ASP A 431 -2.52 12.82 -7.88
CA ASP A 431 -3.31 13.48 -8.92
C ASP A 431 -4.24 12.43 -9.59
N THR A 432 -4.82 12.76 -10.75
CA THR A 432 -5.79 11.92 -11.48
C THR A 432 -5.24 10.54 -11.90
N HIS A 433 -3.94 10.43 -12.17
CA HIS A 433 -3.33 9.21 -12.73
C HIS A 433 -2.32 8.54 -11.79
N ASN A 434 -1.84 9.28 -10.79
CA ASN A 434 -0.88 8.83 -9.80
C ASN A 434 -1.59 8.56 -8.47
N ARG A 435 -2.06 7.33 -8.26
CA ARG A 435 -2.61 6.91 -6.96
C ARG A 435 -1.55 6.82 -5.87
N ILE A 436 -1.98 6.75 -4.61
CA ILE A 436 -1.13 6.35 -3.49
C ILE A 436 -1.33 4.87 -3.18
N PRO A 437 -0.30 4.01 -3.35
CA PRO A 437 -0.41 2.60 -2.96
C PRO A 437 -0.67 2.46 -1.46
N THR A 438 -1.68 1.67 -1.09
CA THR A 438 -1.96 1.33 0.33
C THR A 438 -0.73 0.73 1.03
N THR A 439 0.10 0.00 0.28
CA THR A 439 1.37 -0.55 0.77
C THR A 439 2.36 0.53 1.20
N ASP A 440 2.42 1.67 0.52
CA ASP A 440 3.33 2.77 0.87
C ASP A 440 2.90 3.46 2.16
N THR A 441 1.60 3.76 2.30
CA THR A 441 1.05 4.33 3.54
C THR A 441 1.33 3.43 4.74
N ARG A 442 1.13 2.12 4.58
CA ARG A 442 1.37 1.13 5.65
C ARG A 442 2.85 0.98 5.98
N LEU A 443 3.74 1.02 4.99
CA LEU A 443 5.18 1.02 5.20
C LEU A 443 5.61 2.27 5.98
N ILE A 444 5.11 3.45 5.61
CA ILE A 444 5.42 4.71 6.32
C ILE A 444 4.92 4.66 7.76
N ARG A 445 3.66 4.22 7.98
CA ARG A 445 3.13 3.96 9.34
C ARG A 445 4.06 3.04 10.13
N ARG A 446 4.54 1.96 9.49
CA ARG A 446 5.44 0.98 10.12
C ARG A 446 6.79 1.60 10.49
N ILE A 447 7.42 2.33 9.57
CA ILE A 447 8.71 3.01 9.82
C ILE A 447 8.61 3.94 11.03
N VAL A 448 7.55 4.75 11.09
CA VAL A 448 7.36 5.72 12.18
C VAL A 448 7.10 5.01 13.51
N ARG A 449 6.18 4.04 13.55
CA ARG A 449 5.86 3.28 14.76
C ARG A 449 7.05 2.47 15.26
N ASP A 450 7.73 1.76 14.35
CA ASP A 450 8.81 0.86 14.72
C ASP A 450 10.00 1.64 15.26
N SER A 451 10.30 2.83 14.72
CA SER A 451 11.35 3.70 15.27
C SER A 451 11.00 4.37 16.59
N GLN A 452 9.71 4.60 16.88
CA GLN A 452 9.29 5.28 18.11
C GLN A 452 9.06 4.30 19.28
N PHE A 453 8.46 3.15 18.98
CA PHE A 453 7.95 2.24 20.00
C PHE A 453 8.56 0.84 19.93
N ARG A 454 9.42 0.58 18.93
CA ARG A 454 10.13 -0.70 18.76
C ARG A 454 11.64 -0.42 18.65
N SER A 455 12.44 -1.49 18.69
CA SER A 455 13.91 -1.39 18.54
C SER A 455 14.39 -1.49 17.10
N HIS A 456 13.57 -1.06 16.12
CA HIS A 456 13.93 -1.11 14.71
C HIS A 456 13.96 0.30 14.12
N ASP A 457 15.02 0.63 13.39
CA ASP A 457 15.10 1.85 12.62
C ASP A 457 14.45 1.69 11.24
N ALA A 458 14.47 2.76 10.43
CA ALA A 458 13.94 2.71 9.07
C ALA A 458 14.67 1.68 8.20
N LEU A 459 15.98 1.49 8.39
CA LEU A 459 16.78 0.53 7.63
C LEU A 459 16.30 -0.91 7.87
N GLY A 460 16.16 -1.30 9.14
CA GLY A 460 15.64 -2.60 9.53
C GLY A 460 14.21 -2.83 9.03
N THR A 461 13.35 -1.81 9.14
CA THR A 461 11.96 -1.88 8.66
C THR A 461 11.89 -2.11 7.14
N LEU A 462 12.69 -1.37 6.36
CA LEU A 462 12.74 -1.51 4.91
C LEU A 462 13.23 -2.89 4.47
N ARG A 463 14.24 -3.45 5.13
CA ARG A 463 14.76 -4.80 4.84
C ARG A 463 13.74 -5.90 5.11
N MET A 464 12.96 -5.77 6.18
CA MET A 464 11.96 -6.77 6.55
C MET A 464 10.65 -6.66 5.75
N TRP A 465 10.40 -5.53 5.08
CA TRP A 465 9.10 -5.23 4.50
C TRP A 465 8.61 -6.28 3.49
N LEU A 466 9.49 -6.83 2.66
CA LEU A 466 9.13 -7.87 1.70
C LEU A 466 8.68 -9.17 2.38
N SER A 467 9.36 -9.56 3.47
CA SER A 467 8.98 -10.74 4.25
C SER A 467 7.59 -10.57 4.87
N VAL A 468 7.34 -9.41 5.50
CA VAL A 468 6.04 -9.04 6.05
C VAL A 468 4.95 -9.11 4.97
N ARG A 469 5.18 -8.51 3.80
CA ARG A 469 4.22 -8.52 2.69
C ARG A 469 3.90 -9.95 2.23
N ARG A 470 4.89 -10.83 2.10
CA ARG A 470 4.66 -12.25 1.76
C ARG A 470 3.79 -12.94 2.81
N GLY A 471 4.05 -12.69 4.09
CA GLY A 471 3.22 -13.19 5.20
C GLY A 471 1.76 -12.75 5.10
N GLU A 472 1.52 -11.48 4.76
CA GLU A 472 0.18 -10.93 4.59
C GLU A 472 -0.58 -11.53 3.40
N GLU A 473 0.09 -11.71 2.26
CA GLU A 473 -0.47 -12.37 1.06
C GLU A 473 -0.87 -13.81 1.33
N LYS A 474 -0.17 -14.51 2.23
CA LYS A 474 -0.47 -15.89 2.60
C LYS A 474 -1.54 -16.01 3.68
N ASN A 475 -1.50 -15.13 4.68
CA ASN A 475 -2.20 -15.37 5.95
C ASN A 475 -3.36 -14.40 6.22
N ILE A 476 -3.49 -13.30 5.47
CA ILE A 476 -4.47 -12.24 5.75
C ILE A 476 -5.39 -12.00 4.55
N PHE A 477 -4.84 -11.60 3.41
CA PHE A 477 -5.67 -11.21 2.25
C PHE A 477 -6.53 -12.35 1.68
N PRO A 478 -6.12 -13.64 1.72
CA PRO A 478 -6.99 -14.73 1.30
C PRO A 478 -8.31 -14.81 2.09
N TYR A 479 -8.34 -14.30 3.33
CA TYR A 479 -9.49 -14.37 4.22
C TYR A 479 -10.25 -13.04 4.36
N GLN A 480 -9.83 -11.97 3.66
CA GLN A 480 -10.41 -10.63 3.90
C GLN A 480 -11.92 -10.57 3.56
N GLU A 481 -12.36 -11.26 2.51
CA GLU A 481 -13.78 -11.34 2.11
C GLU A 481 -14.61 -12.25 3.04
N ASP A 482 -13.98 -13.06 3.90
CA ASP A 482 -14.67 -13.84 4.95
C ASP A 482 -15.11 -12.96 6.13
N ALA A 483 -14.63 -11.71 6.19
CA ALA A 483 -15.04 -10.77 7.23
C ALA A 483 -16.52 -10.39 7.10
N ASP A 484 -17.21 -10.29 8.24
CA ASP A 484 -18.57 -9.79 8.32
C ASP A 484 -18.61 -8.27 8.08
N ILE A 485 -17.56 -7.59 8.53
CA ILE A 485 -17.42 -6.13 8.50
C ILE A 485 -16.00 -5.78 8.06
N MET A 486 -15.89 -4.71 7.29
CA MET A 486 -14.59 -4.11 6.96
C MET A 486 -14.54 -2.65 7.43
N PHE A 487 -13.36 -2.20 7.87
CA PHE A 487 -13.11 -0.84 8.31
C PHE A 487 -11.86 -0.27 7.63
N ASN A 488 -12.01 0.89 7.00
CA ASN A 488 -10.89 1.65 6.47
C ASN A 488 -10.29 2.54 7.56
N SER A 489 -9.06 2.22 7.99
CA SER A 489 -8.35 2.99 9.00
C SER A 489 -7.51 4.13 8.46
N ALA A 490 -7.49 4.34 7.14
CA ALA A 490 -6.80 5.47 6.54
C ALA A 490 -7.48 6.79 6.94
N LEU A 491 -6.67 7.80 7.20
CA LEU A 491 -7.10 9.18 7.47
C LEU A 491 -6.49 10.07 6.38
N LEU A 492 -7.31 10.88 5.70
CA LEU A 492 -6.86 11.66 4.54
C LEU A 492 -5.65 12.57 4.81
N TYR A 493 -5.52 13.07 6.03
CA TYR A 493 -4.45 13.97 6.43
C TYR A 493 -3.18 13.25 6.93
N GLU A 494 -3.19 11.91 7.05
CA GLU A 494 -2.18 11.19 7.84
C GLU A 494 -0.77 11.27 7.27
N LEU A 495 -0.63 11.24 5.94
CA LEU A 495 0.69 11.27 5.31
C LEU A 495 1.40 12.62 5.52
N ALA A 496 0.64 13.71 5.61
CA ALA A 496 1.16 15.03 5.95
C ALA A 496 1.70 15.10 7.39
N VAL A 497 1.14 14.29 8.30
CA VAL A 497 1.61 14.15 9.69
C VAL A 497 2.80 13.20 9.76
N LEU A 498 2.66 12.01 9.19
CA LEU A 498 3.69 10.96 9.21
C LEU A 498 5.00 11.41 8.56
N LYS A 499 4.93 12.26 7.52
CA LYS A 499 6.09 12.89 6.86
C LYS A 499 7.09 13.46 7.87
N LYS A 500 6.62 14.23 8.86
CA LYS A 500 7.46 14.89 9.88
C LYS A 500 8.34 13.91 10.65
N TYR A 501 7.84 12.69 10.85
CA TYR A 501 8.54 11.63 11.56
C TYR A 501 9.34 10.72 10.61
N ALA A 502 8.81 10.45 9.41
CA ALA A 502 9.41 9.52 8.46
C ALA A 502 10.63 10.10 7.72
N GLU A 503 10.60 11.38 7.33
CA GLU A 503 11.69 11.99 6.56
C GLU A 503 13.05 11.90 7.28
N PRO A 504 13.19 12.32 8.56
CA PRO A 504 14.48 12.24 9.26
C PRO A 504 14.99 10.81 9.46
N LEU A 505 14.10 9.81 9.44
CA LEU A 505 14.45 8.40 9.57
C LEU A 505 14.95 7.83 8.23
N LEU A 506 14.26 8.17 7.14
CA LEU A 506 14.61 7.76 5.79
C LEU A 506 15.91 8.41 5.29
N GLU A 507 16.19 9.66 5.68
CA GLU A 507 17.43 10.37 5.35
C GLU A 507 18.69 9.72 5.93
N ARG A 508 18.55 8.87 6.96
CA ARG A 508 19.68 8.10 7.54
C ARG A 508 20.10 6.92 6.68
N VAL A 509 19.27 6.48 5.73
CA VAL A 509 19.60 5.41 4.79
C VAL A 509 20.52 5.98 3.71
N THR A 510 21.69 5.39 3.54
CA THR A 510 22.77 5.93 2.69
C THR A 510 22.92 5.14 1.40
N LEU A 511 23.66 5.68 0.42
CA LEU A 511 23.97 5.00 -0.85
C LEU A 511 24.67 3.64 -0.68
N ASN A 512 25.23 3.34 0.50
CA ASN A 512 25.85 2.03 0.79
C ASN A 512 24.83 0.97 1.20
N ASP A 513 23.59 1.36 1.52
CA ASP A 513 22.53 0.46 1.93
C ASP A 513 21.78 -0.08 0.71
N ASP A 514 21.56 -1.38 0.69
CA ASP A 514 20.84 -2.11 -0.36
C ASP A 514 19.41 -1.57 -0.62
N VAL A 515 18.77 -1.07 0.43
CA VAL A 515 17.40 -0.50 0.42
C VAL A 515 17.35 1.02 0.15
N TYR A 516 18.49 1.66 -0.12
CA TYR A 516 18.55 3.09 -0.48
C TYR A 516 17.61 3.51 -1.62
N PRO A 517 17.45 2.74 -2.72
CA PRO A 517 16.50 3.10 -3.78
C PRO A 517 15.08 3.32 -3.26
N GLU A 518 14.64 2.48 -2.31
CA GLU A 518 13.30 2.53 -1.75
C GLU A 518 13.17 3.69 -0.77
N ALA A 519 14.18 3.95 0.08
CA ALA A 519 14.20 5.11 0.95
C ALA A 519 14.12 6.43 0.15
N LYS A 520 14.91 6.54 -0.93
CA LYS A 520 14.89 7.69 -1.84
C LYS A 520 13.55 7.85 -2.54
N ARG A 521 12.90 6.74 -2.94
CA ARG A 521 11.55 6.75 -3.52
C ARG A 521 10.52 7.28 -2.53
N LEU A 522 10.56 6.82 -1.27
CA LEU A 522 9.66 7.28 -0.22
C LEU A 522 9.87 8.75 0.13
N LEU A 523 11.12 9.24 0.21
CA LEU A 523 11.41 10.67 0.39
C LEU A 523 10.86 11.51 -0.78
N LYS A 524 11.05 11.03 -2.02
CA LYS A 524 10.49 11.67 -3.22
C LYS A 524 8.95 11.71 -3.16
N PHE A 525 8.32 10.66 -2.67
CA PHE A 525 6.87 10.58 -2.48
C PHE A 525 6.37 11.52 -1.37
N LEU A 526 6.99 11.48 -0.18
CA LEU A 526 6.63 12.35 0.94
C LEU A 526 6.82 13.84 0.62
N SER A 527 7.72 14.19 -0.30
CA SER A 527 7.92 15.59 -0.72
C SER A 527 6.71 16.25 -1.41
N TYR A 528 5.69 15.48 -1.82
CA TYR A 528 4.42 16.04 -2.33
C TYR A 528 3.53 16.62 -1.22
N PHE A 529 3.77 16.26 0.04
CA PHE A 529 2.93 16.67 1.17
C PHE A 529 3.54 17.87 1.90
N SER A 530 2.67 18.80 2.30
CA SER A 530 2.99 19.84 3.28
C SER A 530 3.05 19.24 4.68
N ASN A 531 3.89 19.81 5.55
CA ASN A 531 3.95 19.37 6.95
C ASN A 531 2.68 19.78 7.69
N LEU A 532 2.13 18.84 8.47
CA LEU A 532 0.99 19.09 9.34
C LEU A 532 1.38 18.89 10.82
N GLU A 533 1.08 19.88 11.64
CA GLU A 533 1.27 19.81 13.10
C GLU A 533 0.20 18.94 13.77
N THR A 534 0.53 18.42 14.95
CA THR A 534 -0.28 17.37 15.60
C THR A 534 -1.29 17.88 16.63
N ASP A 535 -1.36 19.20 16.85
CA ASP A 535 -2.10 19.79 17.96
C ASP A 535 -3.63 19.60 17.84
N GLU A 536 -4.14 19.60 16.60
CA GLU A 536 -5.57 19.43 16.33
C GLU A 536 -6.03 17.96 16.27
N ILE A 537 -5.09 17.01 16.30
CA ILE A 537 -5.40 15.58 16.17
C ILE A 537 -5.93 15.06 17.52
N PRO A 538 -7.13 14.46 17.59
CA PRO A 538 -7.65 13.89 18.82
C PRO A 538 -6.74 12.80 19.43
N HIS A 539 -6.68 12.70 20.76
CA HIS A 539 -5.88 11.69 21.46
C HIS A 539 -6.39 10.25 21.25
N ASN A 540 -7.65 10.08 20.86
CA ASN A 540 -8.24 8.79 20.51
C ASN A 540 -8.14 8.46 19.01
N SER A 541 -7.50 9.30 18.19
CA SER A 541 -7.32 9.03 16.76
C SER A 541 -6.46 7.79 16.53
N ILE A 542 -6.75 7.01 15.49
CA ILE A 542 -5.96 5.83 15.10
C ILE A 542 -4.51 6.23 14.78
N ILE A 543 -4.27 7.43 14.25
CA ILE A 543 -2.91 7.85 13.90
C ILE A 543 -1.99 7.96 15.13
N ARG A 544 -2.56 8.16 16.33
CA ARG A 544 -1.83 8.24 17.60
C ARG A 544 -1.15 6.94 17.99
N GLU A 545 -1.55 5.81 17.40
CA GLU A 545 -0.82 4.54 17.52
C GLU A 545 0.59 4.62 16.92
N PHE A 546 0.76 5.43 15.87
CA PHE A 546 2.02 5.52 15.13
C PHE A 546 2.87 6.71 15.58
N ILE A 547 2.24 7.82 15.96
CA ILE A 547 2.96 9.07 16.31
C ILE A 547 3.01 9.37 17.81
N GLY A 548 2.38 8.56 18.66
CA GLY A 548 2.32 8.74 20.11
C GLY A 548 1.22 9.68 20.59
N ASN A 549 1.18 9.91 21.91
CA ASN A 549 0.17 10.71 22.63
C ASN A 549 -1.27 10.17 22.49
N SER A 550 -1.40 8.84 22.41
CA SER A 550 -2.72 8.20 22.48
C SER A 550 -3.27 8.25 23.90
N CYS A 551 -4.59 8.38 24.07
CA CYS A 551 -5.23 8.23 25.38
C CYS A 551 -5.38 6.77 25.84
N PHE A 552 -4.90 5.80 25.03
CA PHE A 552 -5.02 4.37 25.33
C PHE A 552 -3.75 3.73 25.89
N TYR A 553 -2.60 4.43 25.89
CA TYR A 553 -1.29 3.91 26.29
C TYR A 553 -0.56 4.84 27.25
#